data_AF-A0A2S8UCK3-F1
#
_entry.id   AF-A0A2S8UCK3-F1
#
_cell.length_a   1.000
_cell.length_b   1.000
_cell.length_c   1.000
_cell.angle_alpha   90.00
_cell.angle_beta   90.00
_cell.angle_gamma   90.00
#
_symmetry.space_group_name_H-M   'P 1'
#
loop_
_entity.id
_entity.type
_entity.pdbx_description
1 polymer ?
#
loop_
_entity_poly.entity_id
_entity_poly.type
_entity_poly.pdbx_seq_one_letter_code
_entity_poly.pdbx_strand_id
1 'polypeptide(L)'
;MPNAKGDNITGHHMPPNKYMQEEFEIKTKDSYAMFLEHSHPGDGVWHRRTFTYVLSKRTRPEDCDLYMSLKPRDSLAFDINDLRRIMKEDGLYNKDNREKLKEYIDYYKKYEHNDLKIFGKPK
;
A
#
# COMPACT_ATOMS: atom_id res chain seq x y z
N MET A 1 31.11 0.90 -17.14
CA MET A 1 29.65 0.72 -17.00
C MET A 1 29.25 1.46 -15.72
N PRO A 2 28.42 2.51 -15.75
CA PRO A 2 28.10 3.20 -14.51
C PRO A 2 27.07 2.40 -13.70
N ASN A 3 27.41 2.12 -12.42
CA ASN A 3 26.62 2.37 -11.19
C ASN A 3 25.08 2.36 -11.31
N ALA A 4 24.25 1.68 -10.48
CA ALA A 4 24.34 1.35 -9.06
C ALA A 4 23.21 0.35 -8.65
N LYS A 5 23.24 -0.15 -7.40
CA LYS A 5 22.19 -0.99 -6.78
C LYS A 5 20.81 -0.31 -6.77
N GLY A 6 19.76 -1.10 -7.04
CA GLY A 6 18.35 -0.71 -6.98
C GLY A 6 17.67 -1.06 -8.30
N ASP A 7 16.85 -2.11 -8.32
CA ASP A 7 16.08 -2.55 -9.49
C ASP A 7 14.84 -1.67 -9.77
N ASN A 8 14.79 -0.48 -9.16
CA ASN A 8 13.66 0.45 -9.17
C ASN A 8 12.36 -0.14 -8.62
N ILE A 9 12.44 -1.24 -7.85
CA ILE A 9 11.28 -1.90 -7.30
C ILE A 9 11.16 -1.55 -5.81
N THR A 10 9.99 -1.03 -5.42
CA THR A 10 9.70 -0.61 -4.04
C THR A 10 8.50 -1.34 -3.49
N GLY A 11 8.61 -1.89 -2.28
CA GLY A 11 7.50 -2.54 -1.60
C GLY A 11 6.51 -1.52 -1.05
N HIS A 12 5.24 -1.64 -1.41
CA HIS A 12 4.17 -0.77 -0.93
C HIS A 12 3.09 -1.59 -0.21
N HIS A 13 2.89 -1.31 1.07
CA HIS A 13 1.85 -1.92 1.88
C HIS A 13 0.53 -1.17 1.71
N MET A 14 -0.54 -1.92 1.46
CA MET A 14 -1.90 -1.41 1.30
C MET A 14 -2.86 -2.32 2.11
N PRO A 15 -3.44 -1.87 3.24
CA PRO A 15 -3.18 -0.61 3.92
C PRO A 15 -1.73 -0.44 4.40
N PRO A 16 -1.24 0.80 4.66
CA PRO A 16 0.13 1.06 5.07
C PRO A 16 0.41 0.48 6.46
N ASN A 17 1.68 0.18 6.73
CA ASN A 17 2.12 -0.44 7.98
C ASN A 17 1.62 0.29 9.23
N LYS A 18 1.56 1.62 9.20
CA LYS A 18 1.04 2.40 10.32
C LYS A 18 -0.42 2.07 10.63
N TYR A 19 -1.27 1.99 9.60
CA TYR A 19 -2.67 1.60 9.74
C TYR A 19 -2.78 0.18 10.28
N MET A 20 -1.98 -0.75 9.72
CA MET A 20 -1.95 -2.14 10.17
C MET A 20 -1.55 -2.30 11.64
N GLN A 21 -0.57 -1.53 12.10
CA GLN A 21 -0.10 -1.56 13.49
C GLN A 21 -1.09 -0.90 14.45
N GLU A 22 -1.59 0.29 14.13
CA GLU A 22 -2.47 1.04 15.06
C GLU A 22 -3.87 0.44 15.16
N GLU A 23 -4.40 -0.14 14.07
CA GLU A 23 -5.76 -0.70 14.05
C GLU A 23 -5.80 -2.18 14.45
N PHE A 24 -4.72 -2.94 14.22
CA PHE A 24 -4.75 -4.39 14.38
C PHE A 24 -3.54 -4.98 15.10
N GLU A 25 -2.56 -4.16 15.50
CA GLU A 25 -1.31 -4.63 16.12
C GLU A 25 -0.51 -5.59 15.22
N ILE A 26 -0.77 -5.58 13.91
CA ILE A 26 -0.08 -6.42 12.93
C ILE A 26 1.27 -5.78 12.60
N LYS A 27 2.35 -6.53 12.82
CA LYS A 27 3.71 -6.07 12.53
C LYS A 27 3.95 -5.99 11.02
N THR A 28 4.84 -5.10 10.61
CA THR A 28 5.22 -4.89 9.19
C THR A 28 5.63 -6.17 8.46
N LYS A 29 6.29 -7.11 9.15
CA LYS A 29 6.71 -8.38 8.55
C LYS A 29 5.53 -9.33 8.26
N ASP A 30 4.40 -9.11 8.92
CA ASP A 30 3.21 -9.93 8.86
C ASP A 30 2.15 -9.28 7.93
N SER A 31 2.36 -8.02 7.52
CA SER A 31 1.54 -7.33 6.51
C SER A 31 2.07 -7.60 5.09
N TYR A 32 1.15 -7.65 4.13
CA TYR A 32 1.49 -7.90 2.72
C TYR A 32 1.86 -6.59 2.02
N ALA A 33 2.72 -6.67 1.01
CA ALA A 33 3.17 -5.54 0.21
C ALA A 33 3.17 -5.94 -1.27
N MET A 34 2.83 -4.99 -2.13
CA MET A 34 3.00 -5.11 -3.57
C MET A 34 4.27 -4.37 -3.97
N PHE A 35 5.09 -5.03 -4.77
CA PHE A 35 6.26 -4.41 -5.38
C PHE A 35 5.85 -3.54 -6.57
N LEU A 36 6.29 -2.28 -6.57
CA LEU A 36 5.98 -1.28 -7.58
C LEU A 36 7.25 -0.76 -8.23
N GLU A 37 7.24 -0.75 -9.56
CA GLU A 37 8.29 -0.15 -10.35
C GLU A 37 8.23 1.39 -10.21
N HIS A 38 9.39 2.00 -10.07
CA HIS A 38 9.57 3.44 -9.99
C HIS A 38 10.22 3.92 -11.29
N SER A 39 9.58 4.85 -12.01
CA SER A 39 10.08 5.36 -13.30
C SER A 39 11.38 6.17 -13.19
N HIS A 40 11.84 6.48 -11.97
CA HIS A 40 13.12 7.12 -11.69
C HIS A 40 13.85 6.37 -10.58
N PRO A 41 15.09 5.86 -10.77
CA PRO A 41 15.89 5.34 -9.68
C PRO A 41 16.04 6.43 -8.61
N GLY A 42 15.49 6.17 -7.43
CA GLY A 42 15.70 6.98 -6.25
C GLY A 42 15.98 6.05 -5.09
N ASP A 43 16.81 6.49 -4.15
CA ASP A 43 17.24 5.73 -2.95
C ASP A 43 16.11 5.49 -1.92
N GLY A 44 14.85 5.45 -2.36
CA GLY A 44 13.67 5.33 -1.52
C GLY A 44 13.09 3.92 -1.50
N VAL A 45 12.66 3.48 -0.31
CA VAL A 45 12.01 2.17 -0.12
C VAL A 45 10.55 2.19 -0.58
N TRP A 46 9.92 3.36 -0.72
CA TRP A 46 8.49 3.54 -0.99
C TRP A 46 8.23 4.36 -2.27
N HIS A 47 7.17 4.01 -2.99
CA HIS A 47 6.79 4.72 -4.21
C HIS A 47 6.27 6.14 -3.91
N ARG A 48 6.98 7.19 -4.37
CA ARG A 48 6.74 8.57 -3.93
C ARG A 48 5.39 9.17 -4.35
N ARG A 49 4.72 8.58 -5.36
CA ARG A 49 3.42 9.06 -5.87
C ARG A 49 2.21 8.48 -5.16
N THR A 50 2.41 7.52 -4.26
CA THR A 50 1.31 6.99 -3.45
C THR A 50 0.89 8.03 -2.42
N PHE A 51 -0.40 8.23 -2.21
CA PHE A 51 -0.94 9.18 -1.26
C PHE A 51 -0.41 8.96 0.16
N THR A 52 -0.22 7.70 0.56
CA THR A 52 0.26 7.33 1.90
C THR A 52 1.78 7.50 2.08
N TYR A 53 2.49 7.99 1.04
CA TYR A 53 3.92 8.31 1.13
C TYR A 53 4.16 9.40 2.20
N VAL A 54 4.93 9.05 3.24
CA VAL A 54 5.27 9.93 4.37
C VAL A 54 4.01 10.54 5.02
N LEU A 55 2.89 9.80 5.01
CA LEU A 55 1.66 10.21 5.67
C LEU A 55 1.85 10.14 7.19
N SER A 56 1.93 11.30 7.82
CA SER A 56 2.16 11.40 9.26
C SER A 56 1.47 12.62 9.85
N LYS A 57 1.17 12.54 11.15
CA LYS A 57 0.64 13.67 11.93
C LYS A 57 1.55 14.91 11.90
N ARG A 58 2.85 14.73 11.68
CA ARG A 58 3.84 15.82 11.65
C ARG A 58 3.83 16.58 10.31
N THR A 59 3.61 15.87 9.22
CA THR A 59 3.72 16.43 7.85
C THR A 59 2.37 16.77 7.26
N ARG A 60 1.35 15.93 7.51
CA ARG A 60 0.02 15.99 6.91
C ARG A 60 -1.04 15.54 7.92
N PRO A 61 -1.33 16.36 8.95
CA PRO A 61 -2.19 15.95 10.07
C PRO A 61 -3.62 15.60 9.65
N GLU A 62 -4.27 16.47 8.87
CA GLU A 62 -5.66 16.28 8.43
C GLU A 62 -5.81 15.05 7.52
N ASP A 63 -4.92 14.88 6.55
CA ASP A 63 -4.90 13.69 5.68
C ASP A 63 -4.63 12.41 6.48
N CYS A 64 -3.74 12.49 7.49
CA CYS A 64 -3.46 11.37 8.36
C CYS A 64 -4.70 11.01 9.18
N ASP A 65 -5.42 11.99 9.72
CA ASP A 65 -6.66 11.75 10.45
C ASP A 65 -7.76 11.16 9.57
N LEU A 66 -7.96 11.74 8.40
CA LEU A 66 -8.93 11.25 7.43
C LEU A 66 -8.64 9.80 7.05
N TYR A 67 -7.39 9.50 6.68
CA TYR A 67 -6.99 8.14 6.30
C TYR A 67 -7.15 7.17 7.47
N MET A 68 -6.67 7.54 8.66
CA MET A 68 -6.78 6.69 9.85
C MET A 68 -8.23 6.54 10.32
N SER A 69 -9.16 7.40 9.91
CA SER A 69 -10.60 7.21 10.20
C SER A 69 -11.28 6.15 9.33
N LEU A 70 -10.67 5.78 8.18
CA LEU A 70 -11.27 4.85 7.23
C LEU A 70 -11.49 3.46 7.84
N LYS A 71 -12.57 2.80 7.41
CA LYS A 71 -12.76 1.37 7.67
C LYS A 71 -11.71 0.56 6.92
N PRO A 72 -11.40 -0.66 7.37
CA PRO A 72 -10.30 -1.43 6.78
C PRO A 72 -10.51 -1.79 5.30
N ARG A 73 -11.77 -1.99 4.91
CA ARG A 73 -12.14 -2.18 3.50
C ARG A 73 -11.95 -0.90 2.68
N ASP A 74 -12.26 0.25 3.28
CA ASP A 74 -12.19 1.55 2.61
C ASP A 74 -10.74 2.02 2.47
N SER A 75 -9.88 1.74 3.45
CA SER A 75 -8.43 2.02 3.36
C SER A 75 -7.76 1.19 2.27
N LEU A 76 -8.07 -0.12 2.17
CA LEU A 76 -7.59 -0.94 1.05
C LEU A 76 -8.12 -0.39 -0.29
N ALA A 77 -9.41 -0.07 -0.38
CA ALA A 77 -9.99 0.43 -1.61
C ALA A 77 -9.36 1.77 -2.05
N PHE A 78 -9.06 2.65 -1.09
CA PHE A 78 -8.39 3.92 -1.31
C PHE A 78 -7.01 3.69 -1.94
N ASP A 79 -6.16 2.87 -1.31
CA ASP A 79 -4.79 2.63 -1.78
C ASP A 79 -4.77 1.91 -3.13
N ILE A 80 -5.66 0.94 -3.35
CA ILE A 80 -5.79 0.26 -4.64
C ILE A 80 -6.18 1.24 -5.75
N ASN A 81 -7.09 2.17 -5.49
CA ASN A 81 -7.49 3.16 -6.50
C ASN A 81 -6.37 4.17 -6.79
N ASP A 82 -5.63 4.58 -5.76
CA ASP A 82 -4.47 5.44 -5.92
C ASP A 82 -3.37 4.74 -6.73
N LEU A 83 -3.10 3.47 -6.43
CA LEU A 83 -2.16 2.67 -7.19
C LEU A 83 -2.60 2.49 -8.65
N ARG A 84 -3.88 2.21 -8.88
CA ARG A 84 -4.43 2.11 -10.25
C ARG A 84 -4.27 3.42 -11.02
N ARG A 85 -4.41 4.57 -10.38
CA ARG A 85 -4.18 5.88 -10.99
C ARG A 85 -2.72 6.01 -11.44
N ILE A 86 -1.77 5.70 -10.56
CA ILE A 86 -0.32 5.71 -10.86
C ILE A 86 0.00 4.79 -12.04
N MET A 87 -0.45 3.54 -11.99
CA MET A 87 -0.19 2.56 -13.05
C MET A 87 -0.77 2.99 -14.40
N LYS A 88 -1.91 3.68 -14.41
CA LYS A 88 -2.50 4.23 -15.65
C LYS A 88 -1.69 5.39 -16.20
N GLU A 89 -1.29 6.32 -15.33
CA GLU A 89 -0.43 7.45 -15.70
C GLU A 89 0.92 6.98 -16.27
N ASP A 90 1.42 5.83 -15.80
CA ASP A 90 2.70 5.24 -16.25
C ASP A 90 2.57 4.28 -17.44
N GLY A 91 1.35 4.05 -17.95
CA GLY A 91 1.12 3.06 -19.01
C GLY A 91 1.30 1.60 -18.57
N LEU A 92 1.42 1.34 -17.27
CA LEU A 92 1.63 0.03 -16.66
C LEU A 92 0.32 -0.69 -16.30
N TYR A 93 -0.86 -0.09 -16.51
CA TYR A 93 -2.15 -0.72 -16.19
C TYR A 93 -2.62 -1.76 -17.23
N ASN A 94 -1.78 -2.75 -17.49
CA ASN A 94 -2.00 -3.86 -18.43
C ASN A 94 -2.71 -5.07 -17.77
N LYS A 95 -2.92 -6.15 -18.54
CA LYS A 95 -3.64 -7.35 -18.07
C LYS A 95 -2.95 -8.01 -16.87
N ASP A 96 -1.64 -8.20 -16.95
CA ASP A 96 -0.87 -8.94 -15.93
C ASP A 96 -0.85 -8.17 -14.61
N ASN A 97 -0.63 -6.87 -14.68
CA ASN A 97 -0.64 -5.98 -13.53
C ASN A 97 -2.02 -5.87 -12.86
N ARG A 98 -3.09 -5.92 -13.65
CA ARG A 98 -4.47 -6.00 -13.12
C ARG A 98 -4.73 -7.32 -12.41
N GLU A 99 -4.18 -8.42 -12.89
CA GLU A 99 -4.28 -9.72 -12.25
C GLU A 99 -3.54 -9.72 -10.91
N LYS A 100 -2.34 -9.13 -10.85
CA LYS A 100 -1.62 -8.94 -9.59
C LYS A 100 -2.36 -8.08 -8.57
N LEU A 101 -3.00 -7.00 -9.00
CA LEU A 101 -3.88 -6.21 -8.11
C LEU A 101 -5.05 -7.04 -7.58
N LYS A 102 -5.64 -7.91 -8.43
CA LYS A 102 -6.72 -8.80 -8.02
C LYS A 102 -6.24 -9.83 -7.00
N GLU A 103 -5.09 -10.48 -7.23
CA GLU A 103 -4.46 -11.41 -6.29
C GLU A 103 -4.25 -10.74 -4.92
N TYR A 104 -3.75 -9.50 -4.91
CA TYR A 104 -3.55 -8.73 -3.69
C TYR A 104 -4.85 -8.49 -2.92
N ILE A 105 -5.91 -8.05 -3.62
CA ILE A 105 -7.23 -7.82 -3.02
C ILE A 105 -7.80 -9.14 -2.47
N ASP A 106 -7.68 -10.23 -3.22
CA ASP A 106 -8.22 -11.53 -2.83
C ASP A 106 -7.45 -12.15 -1.66
N TYR A 107 -6.14 -11.88 -1.54
CA TYR A 107 -5.35 -12.18 -0.35
C TYR A 107 -5.94 -11.50 0.88
N TYR A 108 -6.10 -10.18 0.86
CA TYR A 108 -6.60 -9.44 2.03
C TYR A 108 -8.04 -9.77 2.41
N LYS A 109 -8.89 -10.17 1.45
CA LYS A 109 -10.24 -10.66 1.76
C LYS A 109 -10.24 -11.92 2.62
N LYS A 110 -9.20 -12.75 2.50
CA LYS A 110 -9.06 -14.02 3.20
C LYS A 110 -8.06 -13.95 4.34
N TYR A 111 -7.29 -12.87 4.42
CA TYR A 111 -6.23 -12.74 5.41
C TYR A 111 -6.81 -12.67 6.81
N GLU A 112 -6.25 -13.51 7.67
CA GLU A 112 -6.58 -13.66 9.07
C GLU A 112 -5.28 -13.71 9.86
N HIS A 113 -5.21 -12.98 10.97
CA HIS A 113 -4.04 -12.92 11.82
C HIS A 113 -4.48 -13.12 13.28
N ASN A 114 -4.08 -14.22 13.91
CA ASN A 114 -4.51 -14.58 15.27
C ASN A 114 -6.05 -14.48 15.44
N ASP A 115 -6.80 -15.13 14.55
CA ASP A 115 -8.28 -15.10 14.49
C ASP A 115 -8.91 -13.72 14.21
N LEU A 116 -8.08 -12.71 13.94
CA LEU A 116 -8.53 -11.38 13.53
C LEU A 116 -8.75 -11.35 12.01
N LYS A 117 -10.01 -11.16 11.62
CA LYS A 117 -10.40 -10.85 10.24
C LYS A 117 -10.37 -9.34 10.05
N ILE A 118 -9.40 -8.85 9.27
CA ILE A 118 -9.16 -7.41 9.07
C ILE A 118 -10.45 -6.69 8.63
N PHE A 119 -11.23 -7.28 7.73
CA PHE A 119 -12.49 -6.69 7.24
C PHE A 119 -13.73 -7.02 8.08
N GLY A 120 -13.60 -7.89 9.08
CA GLY A 120 -14.68 -8.22 10.00
C GLY A 120 -14.75 -7.30 11.21
N LYS A 121 -13.71 -6.51 11.49
CA LYS A 121 -13.66 -5.59 12.63
C LYS A 121 -14.65 -4.42 12.41
N PRO A 122 -15.66 -4.23 13.27
CA PRO A 122 -16.48 -3.03 13.23
C PRO A 122 -15.63 -1.83 13.67
N LYS A 123 -15.83 -0.70 12.99
CA LYS A 123 -15.24 0.60 13.30
C LYS A 123 -16.36 1.58 13.58
#